data_AF-A0A0G0BCE7-F1
#
_entry.id   AF-A0A0G0BCE7-F1
#
_cell.length_a   1.000
_cell.length_b   1.000
_cell.length_c   1.000
_cell.angle_alpha   90.00
_cell.angle_beta   90.00
_cell.angle_gamma   90.00
#
_symmetry.space_group_name_H-M   'P 1'
#
loop_
_entity.id
_entity.type
_entity.pdbx_description
1 polymer ?
#
loop_
_entity_poly.entity_id
_entity_poly.type
_entity_poly.pdbx_seq_one_letter_code
_entity_poly.pdbx_strand_id
1 'polypeptide(L)'
;MILLIGFAFFAGLITILSPCILPILPIILSSTIGGKSTGKSRPIGVVIGFILSFTFFTLFLSTIVKVSGISSDILRTISVFVIAGMGISLLIPRFQLVIEGLFSKLSRLLPRGSAKPGFGPGLLIGLSLGLLWTPCVGPILASVISLAISGTVTLDAFIITLAYSLGTAIPMFLIILGGQTLLQKVPWLLANTSNIQKAFGFVMIITAIGIHFNIDRSFQTYIITTFPQYGIGLTKYEDNKIVQTELKKITQTKNIDINNFGKPLQQKGPLAPEIIPGGEWLNSKPLTLSELKGKVVLVDFWTYTCINCQRTFPYLKEWWKKYQDQGLVIIGVHSPEFEFEKNKNNLSQAINDFGLTYPIVQDNNFSTWRAYDNHYWPAKYLIDKDGFVRYSHFGEGKYEETEQKIQELLKETGREIDSLIKEEELDTQFFRRTPETYLGSNRTERRINYIDNIPLDNYYLNGKWNITEEYASSSKNSSLILNFSGKEVNLVMSPSEKISKVKIYLNGKLVDKNSTGRDVVDGMVILDAERLYNLILLPAPTNSATLKIEYLNEGIKSYAFTF
;
A
#
# COMPACT_ATOMS: atom_id res chain seq x y z
N MET A 1 -16.06 -4.83 -12.44
CA MET A 1 -16.14 -3.59 -13.25
C MET A 1 -17.35 -2.73 -12.90
N ILE A 2 -18.58 -3.25 -12.98
CA ILE A 2 -19.82 -2.49 -12.64
C ILE A 2 -19.76 -1.90 -11.22
N LEU A 3 -19.25 -2.65 -10.24
CA LEU A 3 -19.12 -2.19 -8.86
C LEU A 3 -18.14 -1.01 -8.72
N LEU A 4 -17.00 -1.05 -9.43
CA LEU A 4 -16.02 0.04 -9.45
C LEU A 4 -16.59 1.30 -10.14
N ILE A 5 -17.35 1.13 -11.21
CA ILE A 5 -18.06 2.22 -11.90
C ILE A 5 -19.08 2.86 -10.95
N GLY A 6 -19.85 2.04 -10.23
CA GLY A 6 -20.79 2.50 -9.22
C GLY A 6 -20.08 3.28 -8.10
N PHE A 7 -19.00 2.73 -7.57
CA PHE A 7 -18.20 3.40 -6.53
C PHE A 7 -17.64 4.74 -7.01
N ALA A 8 -17.07 4.78 -8.21
CA ALA A 8 -16.55 6.02 -8.80
C ALA A 8 -17.64 7.08 -8.98
N PHE A 9 -18.84 6.66 -9.41
CA PHE A 9 -20.00 7.53 -9.52
C PHE A 9 -20.43 8.11 -8.16
N PHE A 10 -20.52 7.28 -7.11
CA PHE A 10 -20.86 7.73 -5.76
C PHE A 10 -19.77 8.61 -5.13
N ALA A 11 -18.49 8.28 -5.35
CA ALA A 11 -17.38 9.12 -4.93
C ALA A 11 -17.46 10.51 -5.59
N GLY A 12 -17.83 10.55 -6.88
CA GLY A 12 -18.08 11.80 -7.59
C GLY A 12 -19.19 12.64 -6.95
N LEU A 13 -20.31 12.01 -6.56
CA LEU A 13 -21.41 12.70 -5.86
C LEU A 13 -20.95 13.36 -4.55
N ILE A 14 -20.10 12.67 -3.78
CA ILE A 14 -19.60 13.15 -2.48
C ILE A 14 -18.54 14.24 -2.65
N THR A 15 -17.78 14.21 -3.75
CA THR A 15 -16.66 15.15 -3.99
C THR A 15 -17.13 16.61 -3.99
N ILE A 16 -18.40 16.91 -4.27
CA ILE A 16 -18.94 18.28 -4.21
C ILE A 16 -18.75 18.97 -2.85
N LEU A 17 -18.62 18.18 -1.77
CA LEU A 17 -18.37 18.66 -0.41
C LEU A 17 -16.90 19.05 -0.17
N SER A 18 -16.03 18.85 -1.17
CA SER A 18 -14.61 19.14 -1.05
C SER A 18 -14.38 20.64 -0.81
N PRO A 19 -13.52 21.00 0.16
CA PRO A 19 -13.26 22.39 0.54
C PRO A 19 -12.74 23.27 -0.61
N CYS A 20 -12.27 22.66 -1.71
CA CYS A 20 -11.80 23.38 -2.89
C CYS A 20 -12.92 23.87 -3.84
N ILE A 21 -14.14 23.32 -3.73
CA ILE A 21 -15.26 23.63 -4.66
C ILE A 21 -16.20 24.67 -4.07
N LEU A 22 -16.49 24.53 -2.77
CA LEU A 22 -17.32 25.45 -1.99
C LEU A 22 -16.98 26.94 -2.17
N PRO A 23 -15.70 27.38 -2.32
CA PRO A 23 -15.36 28.79 -2.46
C PRO A 23 -15.72 29.36 -3.84
N ILE A 24 -15.82 28.50 -4.86
CA ILE A 24 -16.14 28.86 -6.25
C ILE A 24 -17.65 28.88 -6.49
N LEU A 25 -18.41 28.19 -5.63
CA LEU A 25 -19.86 28.10 -5.70
C LEU A 25 -20.55 29.48 -5.81
N PRO A 26 -20.20 30.50 -5.00
CA PRO A 26 -20.81 31.83 -5.12
C PRO A 26 -20.53 32.50 -6.47
N ILE A 27 -19.37 32.26 -7.08
CA ILE A 27 -18.98 32.83 -8.38
C ILE A 27 -19.80 32.15 -9.49
N ILE A 28 -19.91 30.82 -9.45
CA ILE A 28 -20.73 30.06 -10.41
C ILE A 28 -22.19 30.49 -10.31
N LEU A 29 -22.69 30.65 -9.08
CA LEU A 29 -24.05 31.13 -8.83
C LEU A 29 -24.23 32.59 -9.28
N SER A 30 -23.25 33.47 -9.09
CA SER A 30 -23.31 34.84 -9.59
C SER A 30 -23.38 34.92 -11.12
N SER A 31 -22.74 33.97 -11.80
CA SER A 31 -22.76 33.86 -13.26
C SER A 31 -24.12 33.45 -13.83
N THR A 32 -25.03 32.94 -12.99
CA THR A 32 -26.42 32.59 -13.36
C THR A 32 -27.44 33.66 -12.97
N ILE A 33 -27.06 34.72 -12.23
CA ILE A 33 -27.96 35.80 -11.77
C ILE A 33 -28.37 36.77 -12.91
N GLY A 34 -27.86 36.60 -14.13
CA GLY A 34 -28.32 37.33 -15.33
C GLY A 34 -29.73 36.90 -15.77
N GLY A 35 -30.77 37.41 -15.10
CA GLY A 35 -32.16 36.97 -15.22
C GLY A 35 -32.75 36.86 -16.63
N LYS A 36 -33.75 35.96 -16.79
CA LYS A 36 -34.60 35.62 -17.97
C LYS A 36 -33.94 35.46 -19.36
N SER A 37 -32.68 35.88 -19.55
CA SER A 37 -31.91 35.82 -20.79
C SER A 37 -30.84 34.73 -20.78
N THR A 38 -30.57 34.09 -19.63
CA THR A 38 -29.82 32.83 -19.59
C THR A 38 -30.64 31.72 -20.26
N GLY A 39 -30.36 31.44 -21.53
CA GLY A 39 -30.96 30.30 -22.22
C GLY A 39 -30.77 29.01 -21.42
N LYS A 40 -31.80 28.15 -21.41
CA LYS A 40 -31.83 26.84 -20.72
C LYS A 40 -30.59 25.96 -20.98
N SER A 41 -29.85 26.25 -22.05
CA SER A 41 -28.64 25.53 -22.48
C SER A 41 -27.35 25.92 -21.75
N ARG A 42 -27.31 27.01 -20.96
CA ARG A 42 -26.06 27.45 -20.30
C ARG A 42 -25.58 26.51 -19.19
N PRO A 43 -26.43 26.02 -18.25
CA PRO A 43 -26.04 25.00 -17.27
C PRO A 43 -25.52 23.71 -17.92
N ILE A 44 -26.16 23.30 -19.00
CA ILE A 44 -25.77 22.11 -19.78
C ILE A 44 -24.39 22.32 -20.40
N GLY A 45 -24.10 23.52 -20.91
CA GLY A 45 -22.77 23.90 -21.39
C GLY A 45 -21.69 23.76 -20.32
N VAL A 46 -21.94 24.26 -19.11
CA VAL A 46 -20.99 24.15 -17.97
C VAL A 46 -20.71 22.70 -17.63
N VAL A 47 -21.74 21.86 -17.54
CA VAL A 47 -21.60 20.44 -17.21
C VAL A 47 -20.82 19.68 -18.29
N ILE A 48 -21.18 19.86 -19.56
CA ILE A 48 -20.50 19.18 -20.67
C ILE A 48 -19.03 19.64 -20.77
N GLY A 49 -18.76 20.93 -20.62
CA GLY A 49 -17.41 21.47 -20.62
C GLY A 49 -16.57 20.91 -19.48
N PHE A 50 -17.16 20.79 -18.29
CA PHE A 50 -16.51 20.19 -17.14
C PHE A 50 -16.16 18.70 -17.38
N ILE A 51 -17.12 17.87 -17.81
CA ILE A 51 -16.90 16.43 -18.06
C ILE A 51 -15.79 16.23 -19.10
N LEU A 52 -15.83 16.98 -20.20
CA LEU A 52 -14.85 16.86 -21.29
C LEU A 52 -13.45 17.26 -20.83
N SER A 53 -13.30 18.43 -20.20
CA SER A 53 -12.02 18.92 -19.71
C SER A 53 -11.44 17.98 -18.65
N PHE A 54 -12.25 17.62 -17.66
CA PHE A 54 -11.80 16.78 -16.55
C PHE A 54 -11.36 15.38 -17.03
N THR A 55 -12.13 14.75 -17.91
CA THR A 55 -11.78 13.43 -18.45
C THR A 55 -10.49 13.51 -19.29
N PHE A 56 -10.40 14.51 -20.17
CA PHE A 56 -9.22 14.71 -21.01
C PHE A 56 -7.95 14.98 -20.20
N PHE A 57 -7.99 15.95 -19.29
CA PHE A 57 -6.82 16.31 -18.48
C PHE A 57 -6.41 15.20 -17.52
N THR A 58 -7.36 14.45 -16.95
CA THR A 58 -7.04 13.32 -16.07
C THR A 58 -6.31 12.21 -16.83
N LEU A 59 -6.78 11.86 -18.03
CA LEU A 59 -6.13 10.84 -18.86
C LEU A 59 -4.78 11.32 -19.42
N PHE A 60 -4.70 12.58 -19.83
CA PHE A 60 -3.47 13.19 -20.33
C PHE A 60 -2.40 13.26 -19.23
N LEU A 61 -2.77 13.72 -18.05
CA LEU A 61 -1.89 13.77 -16.88
C LEU A 61 -1.43 12.36 -16.48
N SER A 62 -2.33 11.37 -16.44
CA SER A 62 -1.99 9.97 -16.16
C SER A 62 -0.95 9.42 -17.15
N THR A 63 -1.12 9.72 -18.44
CA THR A 63 -0.17 9.33 -19.49
C THR A 63 1.19 10.00 -19.31
N ILE A 64 1.21 11.30 -19.00
CA ILE A 64 2.45 12.03 -18.71
C ILE A 64 3.17 11.43 -17.51
N VAL A 65 2.48 11.18 -16.40
CA VAL A 65 3.07 10.60 -15.18
C VAL A 65 3.67 9.24 -15.47
N LYS A 66 2.98 8.40 -16.27
CA LYS A 66 3.46 7.07 -16.67
C LYS A 66 4.75 7.14 -17.49
N VAL A 67 4.87 8.10 -18.41
CA VAL A 67 6.05 8.24 -19.29
C VAL A 67 7.21 8.94 -18.59
N SER A 68 6.92 9.89 -17.69
CA SER A 68 7.94 10.72 -17.03
C SER A 68 8.52 10.10 -15.75
N GLY A 69 7.90 9.06 -15.18
CA GLY A 69 8.40 8.38 -13.97
C GLY A 69 8.44 9.27 -12.73
N ILE A 70 7.65 10.35 -12.70
CA ILE A 70 7.64 11.32 -11.60
C ILE A 70 7.10 10.65 -10.33
N SER A 71 7.88 10.67 -9.26
CA SER A 71 7.47 10.14 -7.95
C SER A 71 6.22 10.84 -7.42
N SER A 72 5.34 10.09 -6.74
CA SER A 72 4.08 10.57 -6.15
C SER A 72 4.27 11.73 -5.17
N ASP A 73 5.42 11.82 -4.50
CA ASP A 73 5.74 12.91 -3.57
C ASP A 73 6.00 14.26 -4.27
N ILE A 74 6.55 14.25 -5.49
CA ILE A 74 6.74 15.46 -6.29
C ILE A 74 5.37 15.99 -6.73
N LEU A 75 4.48 15.12 -7.22
CA LEU A 75 3.12 15.49 -7.60
C LEU A 75 2.35 16.06 -6.40
N ARG A 76 2.48 15.43 -5.24
CA ARG A 76 1.88 15.92 -3.98
C ARG A 76 2.41 17.31 -3.62
N THR A 77 3.72 17.53 -3.72
CA THR A 77 4.35 18.81 -3.41
C THR A 77 3.89 19.92 -4.37
N ILE A 78 3.79 19.62 -5.66
CA ILE A 78 3.25 20.55 -6.67
C ILE A 78 1.80 20.92 -6.32
N SER A 79 0.94 19.94 -5.99
CA SER A 79 -0.44 20.19 -5.59
C SER A 79 -0.54 21.07 -4.33
N VAL A 80 0.34 20.88 -3.35
CA VAL A 80 0.40 21.74 -2.15
C VAL A 80 0.68 23.20 -2.53
N PHE A 81 1.66 23.46 -3.40
CA PHE A 81 1.98 24.82 -3.84
C PHE A 81 0.82 25.45 -4.63
N VAL A 82 0.15 24.67 -5.48
CA VAL A 82 -1.02 25.14 -6.25
C VAL A 82 -2.18 25.50 -5.32
N ILE A 83 -2.53 24.63 -4.37
CA ILE A 83 -3.61 24.87 -3.40
C ILE A 83 -3.29 26.08 -2.51
N ALA A 84 -2.05 26.17 -2.02
CA ALA A 84 -1.60 27.31 -1.23
C ALA A 84 -1.70 28.61 -2.03
N GLY A 85 -1.26 28.62 -3.30
CA GLY A 85 -1.36 29.77 -4.20
C GLY A 85 -2.81 30.21 -4.42
N MET A 86 -3.73 29.26 -4.64
CA MET A 86 -5.17 29.54 -4.77
C MET A 86 -5.77 30.09 -3.47
N GLY A 87 -5.39 29.53 -2.31
CA GLY A 87 -5.83 30.01 -1.00
C GLY A 87 -5.37 31.44 -0.71
N ILE A 88 -4.10 31.76 -1.02
CA ILE A 88 -3.54 33.11 -0.89
C ILE A 88 -4.27 34.10 -1.80
N SER A 89 -4.61 33.68 -3.03
CA SER A 89 -5.36 34.51 -3.97
C SER A 89 -6.75 34.92 -3.44
N LEU A 90 -7.40 34.08 -2.62
CA LEU A 90 -8.69 34.39 -2.01
C LEU A 90 -8.59 35.29 -0.77
N LEU A 91 -7.43 35.33 -0.11
CA LEU A 91 -7.18 36.17 1.08
C LEU A 91 -6.76 37.59 0.72
N ILE A 92 -6.03 37.78 -0.40
CA ILE A 92 -5.46 39.07 -0.80
C ILE A 92 -6.11 39.55 -2.12
N PRO A 93 -7.11 40.46 -2.07
CA PRO A 93 -7.80 40.96 -3.27
C PRO A 93 -6.88 41.65 -4.29
N ARG A 94 -5.74 42.19 -3.83
CA ARG A 94 -4.74 42.82 -4.72
C ARG A 94 -4.03 41.81 -5.61
N PHE A 95 -3.88 40.57 -5.17
CA PHE A 95 -3.23 39.52 -5.94
C PHE A 95 -4.10 39.07 -7.12
N GLN A 96 -5.43 39.09 -6.92
CA GLN A 96 -6.41 38.78 -7.95
C GLN A 96 -6.29 39.72 -9.17
N LEU A 97 -6.07 41.02 -8.94
CA LEU A 97 -5.86 42.00 -10.03
C LEU A 97 -4.57 41.76 -10.82
N VAL A 98 -3.52 41.25 -10.18
CA VAL A 98 -2.25 40.91 -10.85
C VAL A 98 -2.42 39.66 -11.73
N ILE A 99 -3.10 38.64 -11.21
CA ILE A 99 -3.43 37.42 -11.96
C ILE A 99 -4.36 37.74 -13.14
N GLU A 100 -5.41 38.54 -12.93
CA GLU A 100 -6.31 38.99 -13.99
C GLU A 100 -5.56 39.84 -15.04
N GLY A 101 -4.58 40.65 -14.62
CA GLY A 101 -3.69 41.38 -15.53
C GLY A 101 -2.80 40.45 -16.39
N LEU A 102 -2.33 39.34 -15.83
CA LEU A 102 -1.54 38.32 -16.54
C LEU A 102 -2.42 37.52 -17.52
N PHE A 103 -3.59 37.07 -17.05
CA PHE A 103 -4.53 36.29 -17.84
C PHE A 103 -5.21 37.12 -18.93
N SER A 104 -5.45 38.41 -18.73
CA SER A 104 -6.03 39.28 -19.77
C SER A 104 -5.08 39.54 -20.94
N LYS A 105 -3.75 39.45 -20.72
CA LYS A 105 -2.76 39.43 -21.81
C LYS A 105 -2.80 38.11 -22.59
N LEU A 106 -2.98 36.98 -21.89
CA LEU A 106 -3.11 35.66 -22.51
C LEU A 106 -4.46 35.48 -23.22
N SER A 107 -5.55 36.02 -22.66
CA SER A 107 -6.89 35.95 -23.24
C SER A 107 -7.07 36.88 -24.44
N ARG A 108 -6.16 37.84 -24.67
CA ARG A 108 -6.11 38.64 -25.90
C ARG A 108 -5.68 37.82 -27.13
N LEU A 109 -5.04 36.66 -26.94
CA LEU A 109 -4.72 35.72 -28.01
C LEU A 109 -5.89 34.83 -28.43
N LEU A 110 -7.01 34.82 -27.68
CA LEU A 110 -8.18 33.99 -27.97
C LEU A 110 -9.23 34.80 -28.76
N PRO A 111 -9.82 34.26 -29.85
CA PRO A 111 -10.77 34.98 -30.68
C PRO A 111 -12.00 35.40 -29.86
N ARG A 112 -12.27 36.70 -29.81
CA ARG A 112 -13.45 37.29 -29.15
C ARG A 112 -14.69 37.06 -30.01
N GLY A 113 -15.16 35.82 -30.07
CA GLY A 113 -16.43 35.45 -30.70
C GLY A 113 -17.60 35.96 -29.85
N SER A 114 -18.46 36.78 -30.48
CA SER A 114 -19.70 37.36 -29.95
C SER A 114 -20.53 36.41 -29.08
N ALA A 115 -20.42 36.55 -27.76
CA ALA A 115 -21.11 35.71 -26.80
C ALA A 115 -22.58 36.13 -26.65
N LYS A 116 -23.47 35.54 -27.45
CA LYS A 116 -24.88 35.44 -27.09
C LYS A 116 -25.01 34.71 -25.74
N PRO A 117 -25.94 35.08 -24.84
CA PRO A 117 -26.16 34.34 -23.60
C PRO A 117 -26.62 32.92 -23.94
N GLY A 118 -25.81 31.90 -23.62
CA GLY A 118 -26.13 30.52 -24.01
C GLY A 118 -25.04 29.49 -23.71
N PHE A 119 -25.09 28.36 -24.42
CA PHE A 119 -24.26 27.17 -24.25
C PHE A 119 -22.75 27.43 -24.30
N GLY A 120 -22.26 28.23 -25.26
CA GLY A 120 -20.83 28.47 -25.49
C GLY A 120 -20.10 29.11 -24.30
N PRO A 121 -20.58 30.23 -23.74
CA PRO A 121 -20.03 30.79 -22.51
C PRO A 121 -20.08 29.82 -21.31
N GLY A 122 -21.11 28.97 -21.23
CA GLY A 122 -21.18 27.91 -20.23
C GLY A 122 -20.07 26.87 -20.44
N LEU A 123 -19.85 26.44 -21.67
CA LEU A 123 -18.81 25.46 -22.03
C LEU A 123 -17.41 25.94 -21.61
N LEU A 124 -17.07 27.20 -21.88
CA LEU A 124 -15.78 27.78 -21.49
C LEU A 124 -15.56 27.82 -19.98
N ILE A 125 -16.62 28.18 -19.23
CA ILE A 125 -16.58 28.15 -17.76
C ILE A 125 -16.38 26.72 -17.27
N GLY A 126 -17.10 25.75 -17.84
CA GLY A 126 -16.96 24.33 -17.51
C GLY A 126 -15.57 23.78 -17.81
N LEU A 127 -15.00 24.11 -18.98
CA LEU A 127 -13.65 23.69 -19.37
C LEU A 127 -12.59 24.19 -18.39
N SER A 128 -12.71 25.46 -17.98
CA SER A 128 -11.80 26.08 -17.02
C SER A 128 -11.92 25.41 -15.65
N LEU A 129 -13.16 25.15 -15.20
CA LEU A 129 -13.43 24.50 -13.92
C LEU A 129 -12.83 23.09 -13.87
N GLY A 130 -12.89 22.33 -14.97
CA GLY A 130 -12.29 20.99 -15.06
C GLY A 130 -10.80 20.98 -14.76
N LEU A 131 -10.05 21.96 -15.28
CA LEU A 131 -8.60 22.10 -15.06
C LEU A 131 -8.28 22.43 -13.60
N LEU A 132 -9.04 23.35 -12.99
CA LEU A 132 -8.86 23.74 -11.59
C LEU A 132 -9.20 22.59 -10.62
N TRP A 133 -10.07 21.67 -11.03
CA TRP A 133 -10.56 20.60 -10.18
C TRP A 133 -9.57 19.43 -10.08
N THR A 134 -8.80 19.15 -11.14
CA THR A 134 -7.80 18.06 -11.20
C THR A 134 -6.82 18.00 -10.01
N PRO A 135 -6.16 19.08 -9.56
CA PRO A 135 -5.22 19.03 -8.44
C PRO A 135 -5.89 18.83 -7.06
N CYS A 136 -7.19 19.09 -6.95
CA CYS A 136 -7.93 19.09 -5.68
C CYS A 136 -8.66 17.77 -5.38
N VAL A 137 -8.71 16.83 -6.33
CA VAL A 137 -9.43 15.55 -6.16
C VAL A 137 -8.63 14.49 -5.39
N GLY A 138 -7.40 14.83 -5.00
CA GLY A 138 -6.69 14.16 -3.91
C GLY A 138 -6.46 12.64 -4.09
N PRO A 139 -6.34 11.90 -2.97
CA PRO A 139 -6.05 10.45 -2.95
C PRO A 139 -7.13 9.59 -3.61
N ILE A 140 -8.37 10.06 -3.71
CA ILE A 140 -9.49 9.30 -4.27
C ILE A 140 -9.28 9.08 -5.77
N LEU A 141 -8.89 10.14 -6.50
CA LEU A 141 -8.47 9.97 -7.90
C LEU A 141 -7.17 9.17 -7.99
N ALA A 142 -6.26 9.29 -7.02
CA ALA A 142 -5.02 8.51 -7.00
C ALA A 142 -5.28 6.99 -6.91
N SER A 143 -6.28 6.55 -6.12
CA SER A 143 -6.69 5.14 -6.07
C SER A 143 -7.28 4.66 -7.39
N VAL A 144 -8.11 5.49 -8.05
CA VAL A 144 -8.69 5.19 -9.38
C VAL A 144 -7.62 5.17 -10.48
N ILE A 145 -6.70 6.14 -10.45
CA ILE A 145 -5.56 6.24 -11.37
C ILE A 145 -4.58 5.10 -11.13
N SER A 146 -4.34 4.70 -9.88
CA SER A 146 -3.47 3.57 -9.55
C SER A 146 -4.02 2.27 -10.14
N LEU A 147 -5.34 2.08 -10.11
CA LEU A 147 -6.00 0.95 -10.80
C LEU A 147 -5.85 1.05 -12.33
N ALA A 148 -5.93 2.26 -12.88
CA ALA A 148 -5.78 2.51 -14.31
C ALA A 148 -4.33 2.34 -14.82
N ILE A 149 -3.32 2.58 -13.98
CA ILE A 149 -1.89 2.45 -14.34
C ILE A 149 -1.50 0.99 -14.60
N SER A 150 -2.12 0.05 -13.87
CA SER A 150 -1.92 -1.39 -14.04
C SER A 150 -2.44 -1.95 -15.38
N GLY A 151 -3.18 -1.15 -16.17
CA GLY A 151 -3.60 -1.47 -17.54
C GLY A 151 -3.00 -0.47 -18.55
N THR A 152 -2.60 -0.91 -19.72
CA THR A 152 -2.26 -0.02 -20.84
C THR A 152 -3.50 0.76 -21.27
N VAL A 153 -3.64 2.05 -20.90
CA VAL A 153 -4.72 3.00 -21.30
C VAL A 153 -5.99 2.28 -21.79
N THR A 154 -6.62 1.51 -20.91
CA THR A 154 -7.73 0.65 -21.32
C THR A 154 -9.02 1.47 -21.38
N LEU A 155 -9.96 0.99 -22.20
CA LEU A 155 -11.33 1.50 -22.29
C LEU A 155 -12.00 1.59 -20.90
N ASP A 156 -11.55 0.77 -19.95
CA ASP A 156 -12.02 0.75 -18.56
C ASP A 156 -11.63 2.01 -17.75
N ALA A 157 -10.40 2.51 -17.89
CA ALA A 157 -9.96 3.73 -17.21
C ALA A 157 -10.74 4.96 -17.69
N PHE A 158 -11.05 4.99 -18.99
CA PHE A 158 -11.92 6.00 -19.58
C PHE A 158 -13.34 5.92 -19.00
N ILE A 159 -13.93 4.72 -18.95
CA ILE A 159 -15.29 4.52 -18.41
C ILE A 159 -15.37 4.93 -16.93
N ILE A 160 -14.37 4.56 -16.11
CA ILE A 160 -14.37 4.89 -14.68
C ILE A 160 -14.24 6.41 -14.47
N THR A 161 -13.34 7.06 -15.22
CA THR A 161 -13.17 8.53 -15.16
C THR A 161 -14.44 9.26 -15.62
N LEU A 162 -15.10 8.74 -16.66
CA LEU A 162 -16.37 9.27 -17.15
C LEU A 162 -17.48 9.10 -16.10
N ALA A 163 -17.57 7.94 -15.45
CA ALA A 163 -18.54 7.68 -14.39
C ALA A 163 -18.36 8.61 -13.18
N TYR A 164 -17.11 8.83 -12.76
CA TYR A 164 -16.77 9.79 -11.72
C TYR A 164 -17.17 11.24 -12.11
N SER A 165 -16.88 11.63 -13.35
CA SER A 165 -17.24 12.95 -13.90
C SER A 165 -18.75 13.15 -14.00
N LEU A 166 -19.50 12.10 -14.34
CA LEU A 166 -20.97 12.13 -14.32
C LEU A 166 -21.53 12.22 -12.90
N GLY A 167 -20.91 11.53 -11.95
CA GLY A 167 -21.27 11.61 -10.53
C GLY A 167 -21.12 13.02 -9.96
N THR A 168 -20.01 13.70 -10.25
CA THR A 168 -19.76 15.10 -9.85
C THR A 168 -20.65 16.10 -10.61
N ALA A 169 -20.98 15.82 -11.87
CA ALA A 169 -21.81 16.67 -12.71
C ALA A 169 -23.25 16.82 -12.20
N ILE A 170 -23.83 15.77 -11.60
CA ILE A 170 -25.24 15.77 -11.17
C ILE A 170 -25.50 16.79 -10.05
N PRO A 171 -24.77 16.80 -8.91
CA PRO A 171 -24.95 17.79 -7.87
C PRO A 171 -24.65 19.20 -8.38
N MET A 172 -23.62 19.36 -9.22
CA MET A 172 -23.27 20.64 -9.81
C MET A 172 -24.42 21.18 -10.68
N PHE A 173 -25.03 20.35 -11.50
CA PHE A 173 -26.21 20.72 -12.31
C PHE A 173 -27.40 21.11 -11.43
N LEU A 174 -27.67 20.36 -10.36
CA LEU A 174 -28.74 20.66 -9.40
C LEU A 174 -28.51 22.00 -8.68
N ILE A 175 -27.27 22.29 -8.26
CA ILE A 175 -26.93 23.56 -7.60
C ILE A 175 -27.07 24.73 -8.57
N ILE A 176 -26.66 24.57 -9.83
CA ILE A 176 -26.79 25.60 -10.86
C ILE A 176 -28.27 25.93 -11.12
N LEU A 177 -29.16 24.93 -11.13
CA LEU A 177 -30.60 25.13 -11.30
C LEU A 177 -31.28 25.73 -10.05
N GLY A 178 -30.95 25.22 -8.85
CA GLY A 178 -31.57 25.63 -7.58
C GLY A 178 -30.99 26.90 -6.96
N GLY A 179 -29.84 27.35 -7.45
CA GLY A 179 -29.06 28.43 -6.85
C GLY A 179 -29.75 29.79 -6.82
N GLN A 180 -30.54 30.13 -7.84
CA GLN A 180 -31.28 31.40 -7.88
C GLN A 180 -32.32 31.47 -6.74
N THR A 181 -33.05 30.38 -6.50
CA THR A 181 -34.06 30.29 -5.44
C THR A 181 -33.43 30.28 -4.05
N LEU A 182 -32.28 29.62 -3.90
CA LEU A 182 -31.55 29.53 -2.64
C LEU A 182 -30.95 30.90 -2.25
N LEU A 183 -30.34 31.60 -3.21
CA LEU A 183 -29.73 32.91 -3.00
C LEU A 183 -30.77 34.01 -2.68
N GLN A 184 -31.97 33.91 -3.26
CA GLN A 184 -33.07 34.82 -2.92
C GLN A 184 -33.66 34.54 -1.53
N LYS A 185 -33.65 33.29 -1.06
CA LYS A 185 -34.15 32.91 0.28
C LYS A 185 -33.15 33.19 1.41
N VAL A 186 -31.85 33.31 1.12
CA VAL A 186 -30.80 33.50 2.13
C VAL A 186 -29.94 34.74 1.79
N PRO A 187 -30.47 35.97 2.00
CA PRO A 187 -29.79 37.21 1.60
C PRO A 187 -28.47 37.47 2.36
N TRP A 188 -28.31 36.93 3.57
CA TRP A 188 -27.04 36.99 4.32
C TRP A 188 -25.87 36.34 3.57
N LEU A 189 -26.13 35.30 2.78
CA LEU A 189 -25.08 34.60 2.02
C LEU A 189 -24.45 35.52 0.97
N LEU A 190 -25.27 36.37 0.31
CA LEU A 190 -24.82 37.35 -0.67
C LEU A 190 -24.07 38.52 -0.01
N ALA A 191 -24.57 39.00 1.13
CA ALA A 191 -23.95 40.11 1.88
C ALA A 191 -22.56 39.76 2.43
N ASN A 192 -22.34 38.48 2.80
CA ASN A 192 -21.10 38.02 3.41
C ASN A 192 -20.18 37.24 2.45
N THR A 193 -20.43 37.28 1.14
CA THR A 193 -19.64 36.57 0.12
C THR A 193 -18.13 36.75 0.27
N SER A 194 -17.66 37.99 0.48
CA SER A 194 -16.22 38.27 0.66
C SER A 194 -15.64 37.65 1.93
N ASN A 195 -16.38 37.67 3.04
CA ASN A 195 -15.93 37.06 4.30
C ASN A 195 -15.93 35.54 4.22
N ILE A 196 -16.93 34.95 3.55
CA ILE A 196 -17.01 33.52 3.28
C ILE A 196 -15.82 33.07 2.41
N GLN A 197 -15.51 33.80 1.33
CA GLN A 197 -14.36 33.51 0.47
C GLN A 197 -13.02 33.57 1.23
N LYS A 198 -12.83 34.56 2.11
CA LYS A 198 -11.63 34.65 2.96
C LYS A 198 -11.54 33.50 3.96
N ALA A 199 -12.66 33.12 4.58
CA ALA A 199 -12.71 31.99 5.51
C ALA A 199 -12.32 30.68 4.83
N PHE A 200 -12.85 30.42 3.63
CA PHE A 200 -12.47 29.25 2.85
C PHE A 200 -11.03 29.31 2.33
N GLY A 201 -10.54 30.48 1.93
CA GLY A 201 -9.13 30.69 1.56
C GLY A 201 -8.18 30.36 2.70
N PHE A 202 -8.53 30.77 3.92
CA PHE A 202 -7.80 30.42 5.14
C PHE A 202 -7.81 28.91 5.42
N VAL A 203 -8.96 28.24 5.29
CA VAL A 203 -9.07 26.78 5.42
C VAL A 203 -8.21 26.05 4.38
N MET A 204 -8.17 26.51 3.13
CA MET A 204 -7.33 25.91 2.09
C MET A 204 -5.84 26.04 2.40
N ILE A 205 -5.38 27.19 2.93
CA ILE A 205 -3.98 27.36 3.34
C ILE A 205 -3.64 26.43 4.50
N ILE A 206 -4.49 26.36 5.54
CA ILE A 206 -4.30 25.43 6.66
C ILE A 206 -4.22 23.99 6.15
N THR A 207 -5.10 23.62 5.22
CA THR A 207 -5.12 22.27 4.65
C THR A 207 -3.84 22.00 3.85
N ALA A 208 -3.36 22.95 3.05
CA ALA A 208 -2.10 22.81 2.30
C ALA A 208 -0.89 22.66 3.23
N ILE A 209 -0.83 23.45 4.31
CA ILE A 209 0.20 23.32 5.36
C ILE A 209 0.09 21.95 6.04
N GLY A 210 -1.13 21.51 6.36
CA GLY A 210 -1.38 20.19 6.95
C GLY A 210 -0.88 19.05 6.06
N ILE A 211 -1.13 19.12 4.75
CA ILE A 211 -0.65 18.13 3.77
C ILE A 211 0.88 18.19 3.66
N HIS A 212 1.50 19.38 3.71
CA HIS A 212 2.95 19.53 3.67
C HIS A 212 3.65 18.84 4.85
N PHE A 213 3.08 18.96 6.06
CA PHE A 213 3.57 18.28 7.26
C PHE A 213 3.04 16.85 7.45
N ASN A 214 2.36 16.28 6.46
CA ASN A 214 1.74 14.95 6.50
C ASN A 214 0.70 14.76 7.63
N ILE A 215 0.13 15.86 8.14
CA ILE A 215 -0.93 15.85 9.16
C ILE A 215 -2.20 15.18 8.62
N ASP A 216 -2.47 15.30 7.32
CA ASP A 216 -3.54 14.57 6.63
C ASP A 216 -3.39 13.05 6.77
N ARG A 217 -2.17 12.52 6.63
CA ARG A 217 -1.90 11.09 6.80
C ARG A 217 -2.09 10.68 8.27
N SER A 218 -1.58 11.46 9.21
CA SER A 218 -1.78 11.22 10.64
C SER A 218 -3.25 11.26 11.05
N PHE A 219 -4.03 12.18 10.48
CA PHE A 219 -5.46 12.31 10.76
C PHE A 219 -6.27 11.19 10.11
N GLN A 220 -5.92 10.77 8.88
CA GLN A 220 -6.48 9.58 8.26
C GLN A 220 -6.23 8.33 9.12
N THR A 221 -5.00 8.13 9.60
CA THR A 221 -4.68 7.05 10.53
C THR A 221 -5.48 7.17 11.83
N TYR A 222 -5.66 8.38 12.38
CA TYR A 222 -6.47 8.61 13.58
C TYR A 222 -7.97 8.31 13.38
N ILE A 223 -8.56 8.71 12.25
CA ILE A 223 -9.97 8.40 11.94
C ILE A 223 -10.15 6.90 11.72
N ILE A 224 -9.25 6.26 10.97
CA ILE A 224 -9.33 4.82 10.71
C ILE A 224 -9.20 4.01 12.01
N THR A 225 -8.35 4.47 12.94
CA THR A 225 -8.18 3.83 14.25
C THR A 225 -9.31 4.14 15.25
N THR A 226 -9.96 5.31 15.16
CA THR A 226 -11.06 5.72 16.05
C THR A 226 -12.43 5.22 15.56
N PHE A 227 -12.64 5.14 14.25
CA PHE A 227 -13.86 4.64 13.61
C PHE A 227 -13.53 3.54 12.57
N PRO A 228 -13.12 2.33 13.02
CA PRO A 228 -12.82 1.20 12.12
C PRO A 228 -13.98 0.86 11.18
N GLN A 229 -15.22 1.09 11.64
CA GLN A 229 -16.46 0.82 10.91
C GLN A 229 -16.66 1.67 9.64
N TYR A 230 -15.95 2.79 9.47
CA TYR A 230 -16.08 3.62 8.27
C TYR A 230 -15.48 2.95 7.01
N GLY A 231 -14.51 2.04 7.18
CA GLY A 231 -13.96 1.19 6.12
C GLY A 231 -14.63 -0.20 6.01
N ILE A 232 -15.20 -0.71 7.11
CA ILE A 232 -15.80 -2.06 7.20
C ILE A 232 -17.15 -2.16 6.44
N GLY A 233 -17.74 -1.03 6.04
CA GLY A 233 -18.86 -1.03 5.11
C GLY A 233 -18.52 -1.52 3.69
N LEU A 234 -17.24 -1.65 3.32
CA LEU A 234 -16.80 -2.00 1.96
C LEU A 234 -16.19 -3.41 1.86
N THR A 235 -15.43 -3.87 2.86
CA THR A 235 -14.90 -5.25 2.90
C THR A 235 -15.97 -6.29 3.20
N LYS A 236 -17.06 -5.94 3.89
CA LYS A 236 -18.18 -6.85 4.17
C LYS A 236 -18.98 -7.24 2.92
N TYR A 237 -18.86 -6.48 1.82
CA TYR A 237 -19.44 -6.81 0.53
C TYR A 237 -18.46 -7.52 -0.42
N GLU A 238 -17.15 -7.34 -0.25
CA GLU A 238 -16.11 -8.11 -0.96
C GLU A 238 -15.96 -9.53 -0.43
N ASP A 239 -16.11 -9.75 0.88
CA ASP A 239 -16.14 -11.09 1.50
C ASP A 239 -17.47 -11.83 1.34
N ASN A 240 -18.39 -11.30 0.53
CA ASN A 240 -19.60 -12.03 0.22
C ASN A 240 -19.24 -13.27 -0.61
N LYS A 241 -19.68 -14.46 -0.15
CA LYS A 241 -19.46 -15.75 -0.82
C LYS A 241 -19.79 -15.72 -2.31
N ILE A 242 -20.74 -14.87 -2.74
CA ILE A 242 -21.12 -14.70 -4.15
C ILE A 242 -20.00 -14.01 -4.95
N VAL A 243 -19.36 -12.99 -4.39
CA VAL A 243 -18.27 -12.23 -5.03
C VAL A 243 -17.00 -13.09 -5.10
N GLN A 244 -16.68 -13.82 -4.04
CA GLN A 244 -15.60 -14.84 -4.04
C GLN A 244 -15.85 -15.95 -5.08
N THR A 245 -17.11 -16.36 -5.29
CA THR A 245 -17.46 -17.40 -6.26
C THR A 245 -17.38 -16.88 -7.71
N GLU A 246 -17.78 -15.64 -7.95
CA GLU A 246 -17.64 -15.00 -9.27
C GLU A 246 -16.20 -14.56 -9.56
N LEU A 247 -15.43 -14.12 -8.55
CA LEU A 247 -13.99 -13.91 -8.67
C LEU A 247 -13.28 -15.21 -9.04
N LYS A 248 -13.62 -16.34 -8.41
CA LYS A 248 -13.10 -17.66 -8.81
C LYS A 248 -13.44 -18.02 -10.26
N LYS A 249 -14.62 -17.65 -10.76
CA LYS A 249 -14.99 -17.85 -12.17
C LYS A 249 -14.28 -16.89 -13.14
N ILE A 250 -14.02 -15.65 -12.72
CA ILE A 250 -13.32 -14.66 -13.53
C ILE A 250 -11.82 -14.99 -13.60
N THR A 251 -11.21 -15.39 -12.48
CA THR A 251 -9.81 -15.84 -12.42
C THR A 251 -9.57 -17.13 -13.23
N GLN A 252 -10.61 -17.93 -13.46
CA GLN A 252 -10.56 -19.13 -14.32
C GLN A 252 -10.37 -18.86 -15.83
N THR A 253 -10.27 -17.60 -16.30
CA THR A 253 -9.91 -17.32 -17.71
C THR A 253 -8.41 -17.43 -18.01
N LYS A 254 -7.56 -17.74 -17.02
CA LYS A 254 -6.27 -18.39 -17.27
C LYS A 254 -6.27 -19.71 -16.53
N ASN A 255 -6.16 -20.81 -17.27
CA ASN A 255 -5.90 -22.15 -16.73
C ASN A 255 -4.54 -22.13 -15.98
N ILE A 256 -4.55 -21.67 -14.73
CA ILE A 256 -3.47 -21.93 -13.78
C ILE A 256 -3.96 -23.12 -12.97
N ASP A 257 -3.44 -24.30 -13.33
CA ASP A 257 -3.73 -25.53 -12.61
C ASP A 257 -3.16 -25.42 -11.19
N ILE A 258 -4.06 -25.36 -10.21
CA ILE A 258 -3.72 -25.14 -8.81
C ILE A 258 -2.83 -26.29 -8.27
N ASN A 259 -2.89 -27.47 -8.91
CA ASN A 259 -2.08 -28.63 -8.56
C ASN A 259 -0.61 -28.54 -9.03
N ASN A 260 -0.28 -27.53 -9.83
CA ASN A 260 1.07 -27.24 -10.34
C ASN A 260 1.74 -26.05 -9.66
N PHE A 261 1.09 -25.38 -8.69
CA PHE A 261 1.77 -24.37 -7.88
C PHE A 261 2.93 -24.98 -7.10
N GLY A 262 4.10 -24.35 -7.15
CA GLY A 262 5.30 -24.81 -6.44
C GLY A 262 6.04 -25.99 -7.08
N LYS A 263 5.66 -26.43 -8.30
CA LYS A 263 6.34 -27.50 -9.05
C LYS A 263 7.12 -26.93 -10.24
N PRO A 264 8.20 -27.59 -10.70
CA PRO A 264 8.90 -27.20 -11.91
C PRO A 264 7.95 -27.24 -13.10
N LEU A 265 7.80 -26.11 -13.79
CA LEU A 265 6.95 -26.03 -14.97
C LEU A 265 7.64 -26.78 -16.12
N GLN A 266 6.97 -27.81 -16.67
CA GLN A 266 7.47 -28.56 -17.82
C GLN A 266 7.43 -27.76 -19.13
N GLN A 267 6.73 -26.62 -19.16
CA GLN A 267 6.62 -25.69 -20.29
C GLN A 267 6.84 -24.24 -19.82
N LYS A 268 7.15 -23.32 -20.75
CA LYS A 268 7.22 -21.88 -20.45
C LYS A 268 5.90 -21.43 -19.79
N GLY A 269 6.00 -20.91 -18.57
CA GLY A 269 4.86 -20.38 -17.82
C GLY A 269 4.37 -19.04 -18.38
N PRO A 270 3.50 -18.33 -17.65
CA PRO A 270 3.05 -17.00 -18.08
C PRO A 270 4.21 -16.01 -18.12
N LEU A 271 4.05 -14.95 -18.91
CA LEU A 271 4.93 -13.79 -18.83
C LEU A 271 4.91 -13.24 -17.40
N ALA A 272 6.09 -12.98 -16.83
CA ALA A 272 6.20 -12.47 -15.48
C ALA A 272 5.53 -11.10 -15.36
N PRO A 273 4.67 -10.90 -14.34
CA PRO A 273 4.12 -9.57 -14.03
C PRO A 273 5.25 -8.58 -13.71
N GLU A 274 5.08 -7.32 -14.09
CA GLU A 274 6.08 -6.29 -13.79
C GLU A 274 6.18 -6.04 -12.27
N ILE A 275 7.34 -5.58 -11.81
CA ILE A 275 7.56 -5.17 -10.42
C ILE A 275 6.93 -3.79 -10.20
N ILE A 276 5.89 -3.74 -9.37
CA ILE A 276 5.15 -2.52 -9.05
C ILE A 276 5.57 -2.07 -7.66
N PRO A 277 6.53 -1.12 -7.53
CA PRO A 277 7.03 -0.71 -6.23
C PRO A 277 5.93 -0.08 -5.38
N GLY A 278 5.84 -0.51 -4.12
CA GLY A 278 5.06 0.13 -3.06
C GLY A 278 5.86 1.16 -2.26
N GLY A 279 7.17 1.28 -2.51
CA GLY A 279 8.08 2.19 -1.85
C GLY A 279 9.41 2.31 -2.60
N GLU A 280 10.51 2.49 -1.88
CA GLU A 280 11.82 2.70 -2.50
C GLU A 280 12.52 1.40 -2.93
N TRP A 281 13.47 1.55 -3.86
CA TRP A 281 14.47 0.53 -4.17
C TRP A 281 15.71 0.75 -3.32
N LEU A 282 16.24 -0.33 -2.77
CA LEU A 282 17.48 -0.39 -2.01
C LEU A 282 18.49 -1.25 -2.77
N ASN A 283 19.79 -0.97 -2.59
CA ASN A 283 20.92 -1.60 -3.28
C ASN A 283 20.96 -1.43 -4.82
N SER A 284 19.96 -0.78 -5.43
CA SER A 284 19.96 -0.48 -6.86
C SER A 284 19.07 0.72 -7.18
N LYS A 285 19.19 1.22 -8.41
CA LYS A 285 18.13 2.03 -9.03
C LYS A 285 16.91 1.13 -9.30
N PRO A 286 15.71 1.71 -9.51
CA PRO A 286 14.56 0.94 -9.96
C PRO A 286 14.88 0.12 -11.20
N LEU A 287 14.49 -1.17 -11.19
CA LEU A 287 14.66 -2.09 -12.31
C LEU A 287 13.29 -2.45 -12.87
N THR A 288 13.20 -2.61 -14.19
CA THR A 288 12.04 -3.18 -14.87
C THR A 288 12.40 -4.54 -15.46
N LEU A 289 11.44 -5.47 -15.53
CA LEU A 289 11.68 -6.77 -16.18
C LEU A 289 12.04 -6.62 -17.67
N SER A 290 11.56 -5.54 -18.31
CA SER A 290 11.93 -5.23 -19.69
C SER A 290 13.42 -4.92 -19.87
N GLU A 291 14.03 -4.19 -18.92
CA GLU A 291 15.47 -3.90 -18.90
C GLU A 291 16.31 -5.14 -18.58
N LEU A 292 15.72 -6.13 -17.91
CA LEU A 292 16.38 -7.37 -17.52
C LEU A 292 16.27 -8.48 -18.57
N LYS A 293 15.67 -8.23 -19.74
CA LYS A 293 15.65 -9.19 -20.85
C LYS A 293 17.08 -9.62 -21.22
N GLY A 294 17.25 -10.91 -21.50
CA GLY A 294 18.55 -11.54 -21.70
C GLY A 294 19.19 -12.10 -20.42
N LYS A 295 18.68 -11.74 -19.23
CA LYS A 295 19.15 -12.23 -17.94
C LYS A 295 18.16 -13.21 -17.31
N VAL A 296 18.64 -14.03 -16.38
CA VAL A 296 17.77 -14.86 -15.53
C VAL A 296 17.42 -14.05 -14.30
N VAL A 297 16.13 -13.94 -13.96
CA VAL A 297 15.68 -13.12 -12.82
C VAL A 297 15.03 -14.01 -11.77
N LEU A 298 15.49 -13.95 -10.53
CA LEU A 298 14.87 -14.57 -9.37
C LEU A 298 14.16 -13.49 -8.54
N VAL A 299 12.83 -13.53 -8.54
CA VAL A 299 11.99 -12.69 -7.66
C VAL A 299 11.78 -13.44 -6.36
N ASP A 300 12.22 -12.86 -5.24
CA ASP A 300 12.13 -13.42 -3.90
C ASP A 300 11.24 -12.55 -3.02
N PHE A 301 10.07 -13.06 -2.64
CA PHE A 301 9.17 -12.39 -1.68
C PHE A 301 9.58 -12.74 -0.26
N TRP A 302 9.83 -11.72 0.55
CA TRP A 302 10.32 -11.87 1.91
C TRP A 302 9.82 -10.72 2.81
N THR A 303 9.93 -10.92 4.12
CA THR A 303 9.87 -9.85 5.11
C THR A 303 10.95 -10.09 6.16
N TYR A 304 11.48 -9.03 6.80
CA TYR A 304 12.68 -9.19 7.61
C TYR A 304 12.44 -9.82 8.99
N THR A 305 11.21 -9.79 9.53
CA THR A 305 10.89 -10.49 10.79
C THR A 305 10.47 -11.95 10.61
N CYS A 306 10.33 -12.42 9.37
CA CYS A 306 9.98 -13.81 9.04
C CYS A 306 11.18 -14.76 9.21
N ILE A 307 11.11 -15.70 10.17
CA ILE A 307 12.21 -16.66 10.43
C ILE A 307 12.49 -17.55 9.21
N ASN A 308 11.43 -18.04 8.56
CA ASN A 308 11.55 -18.89 7.38
C ASN A 308 12.31 -18.16 6.26
N CYS A 309 12.08 -16.85 6.13
CA CYS A 309 12.76 -15.99 5.16
C CYS A 309 14.24 -15.82 5.52
N GLN A 310 14.54 -15.51 6.79
CA GLN A 310 15.91 -15.38 7.29
C GLN A 310 16.75 -16.63 7.03
N ARG A 311 16.17 -17.83 7.17
CA ARG A 311 16.84 -19.11 6.88
C ARG A 311 17.16 -19.31 5.39
N THR A 312 16.50 -18.59 4.47
CA THR A 312 16.83 -18.63 3.04
C THR A 312 17.96 -17.69 2.64
N PHE A 313 18.29 -16.67 3.45
CA PHE A 313 19.26 -15.64 3.09
C PHE A 313 20.68 -16.17 2.80
N PRO A 314 21.21 -17.19 3.52
CA PRO A 314 22.51 -17.77 3.18
C PRO A 314 22.57 -18.27 1.72
N TYR A 315 21.54 -18.98 1.28
CA TYR A 315 21.44 -19.52 -0.09
C TYR A 315 21.30 -18.40 -1.13
N LEU A 316 20.45 -17.40 -0.88
CA LEU A 316 20.29 -16.26 -1.78
C LEU A 316 21.61 -15.48 -1.94
N LYS A 317 22.34 -15.26 -0.84
CA LYS A 317 23.66 -14.61 -0.88
C LYS A 317 24.69 -15.42 -1.66
N GLU A 318 24.68 -16.74 -1.48
CA GLU A 318 25.57 -17.63 -2.21
C GLU A 318 25.27 -17.65 -3.72
N TRP A 319 24.00 -17.79 -4.11
CA TRP A 319 23.60 -17.73 -5.52
C TRP A 319 23.89 -16.38 -6.15
N TRP A 320 23.64 -15.29 -5.41
CA TRP A 320 24.00 -13.94 -5.85
C TRP A 320 25.49 -13.84 -6.13
N LYS A 321 26.33 -14.25 -5.17
CA LYS A 321 27.79 -14.23 -5.31
C LYS A 321 28.28 -15.06 -6.49
N LYS A 322 27.73 -16.27 -6.70
CA LYS A 322 28.16 -17.19 -7.77
C LYS A 322 27.74 -16.73 -9.16
N TYR A 323 26.49 -16.29 -9.30
CA TYR A 323 25.84 -16.19 -10.60
C TYR A 323 25.53 -14.76 -11.07
N GLN A 324 25.72 -13.73 -10.24
CA GLN A 324 25.43 -12.34 -10.65
C GLN A 324 26.20 -11.93 -11.92
N ASP A 325 27.50 -12.24 -11.98
CA ASP A 325 28.35 -11.94 -13.14
C ASP A 325 28.03 -12.86 -14.33
N GLN A 326 27.41 -14.01 -14.04
CA GLN A 326 26.91 -14.97 -15.02
C GLN A 326 25.50 -14.62 -15.54
N GLY A 327 24.92 -13.49 -15.13
CA GLY A 327 23.64 -13.01 -15.66
C GLY A 327 22.42 -13.38 -14.83
N LEU A 328 22.59 -13.87 -13.59
CA LEU A 328 21.51 -13.93 -12.61
C LEU A 328 21.25 -12.53 -12.04
N VAL A 329 19.98 -12.17 -11.86
CA VAL A 329 19.53 -10.99 -11.12
C VAL A 329 18.56 -11.44 -10.03
N ILE A 330 18.91 -11.23 -8.77
CA ILE A 330 17.97 -11.46 -7.66
C ILE A 330 17.28 -10.13 -7.34
N ILE A 331 15.95 -10.13 -7.29
CA ILE A 331 15.13 -9.00 -6.81
C ILE A 331 14.41 -9.46 -5.55
N GLY A 332 14.82 -8.93 -4.41
CA GLY A 332 14.14 -9.13 -3.14
C GLY A 332 12.92 -8.21 -3.04
N VAL A 333 11.72 -8.74 -3.20
CA VAL A 333 10.47 -8.00 -2.99
C VAL A 333 10.12 -8.08 -1.50
N HIS A 334 10.38 -6.99 -0.78
CA HIS A 334 10.05 -6.88 0.63
C HIS A 334 8.57 -6.50 0.78
N SER A 335 7.71 -7.49 1.02
CA SER A 335 6.29 -7.29 1.30
C SER A 335 6.09 -7.38 2.83
N PRO A 336 5.78 -6.28 3.53
CA PRO A 336 5.77 -6.22 4.99
C PRO A 336 4.59 -6.98 5.59
N GLU A 337 4.82 -7.82 6.60
CA GLU A 337 3.79 -8.49 7.38
C GLU A 337 3.20 -7.59 8.48
N PHE A 338 4.01 -6.69 9.04
CA PHE A 338 3.59 -5.73 10.06
C PHE A 338 3.81 -4.27 9.64
N GLU A 339 3.02 -3.33 10.16
CA GLU A 339 3.13 -1.91 9.81
C GLU A 339 4.54 -1.33 10.01
N PHE A 340 5.25 -1.74 11.07
CA PHE A 340 6.60 -1.22 11.34
C PHE A 340 7.62 -1.65 10.26
N GLU A 341 7.35 -2.72 9.52
CA GLU A 341 8.24 -3.21 8.45
C GLU A 341 8.13 -2.37 7.17
N LYS A 342 7.11 -1.51 7.05
CA LYS A 342 7.01 -0.50 5.98
C LYS A 342 8.06 0.60 6.12
N ASN A 343 8.62 0.78 7.32
CA ASN A 343 9.61 1.81 7.58
C ASN A 343 10.93 1.49 6.86
N LYS A 344 11.33 2.38 5.96
CA LYS A 344 12.58 2.26 5.18
C LYS A 344 13.82 2.10 6.07
N ASN A 345 13.91 2.81 7.20
CA ASN A 345 15.10 2.76 8.05
C ASN A 345 15.23 1.40 8.71
N ASN A 346 14.12 0.84 9.19
CA ASN A 346 14.09 -0.50 9.78
C ASN A 346 14.49 -1.56 8.74
N LEU A 347 13.93 -1.46 7.53
CA LEU A 347 14.32 -2.33 6.42
C LEU A 347 15.80 -2.16 6.05
N SER A 348 16.31 -0.93 5.96
CA SER A 348 17.70 -0.65 5.63
C SER A 348 18.66 -1.22 6.67
N GLN A 349 18.30 -1.11 7.95
CA GLN A 349 19.05 -1.72 9.04
C GLN A 349 19.05 -3.25 8.91
N ALA A 350 17.89 -3.87 8.70
CA ALA A 350 17.80 -5.32 8.51
C ALA A 350 18.62 -5.81 7.30
N ILE A 351 18.58 -5.08 6.18
CA ILE A 351 19.39 -5.39 4.99
C ILE A 351 20.88 -5.42 5.32
N ASN A 352 21.35 -4.44 6.11
CA ASN A 352 22.74 -4.38 6.56
C ASN A 352 23.06 -5.52 7.54
N ASP A 353 22.20 -5.76 8.53
CA ASP A 353 22.38 -6.78 9.57
C ASP A 353 22.47 -8.19 8.96
N PHE A 354 21.68 -8.47 7.92
CA PHE A 354 21.70 -9.75 7.20
C PHE A 354 22.74 -9.81 6.07
N GLY A 355 23.37 -8.69 5.73
CA GLY A 355 24.36 -8.57 4.65
C GLY A 355 23.77 -8.84 3.26
N LEU A 356 22.56 -8.34 2.99
CA LEU A 356 21.90 -8.51 1.69
C LEU A 356 22.38 -7.43 0.71
N THR A 357 22.97 -7.85 -0.41
CA THR A 357 23.59 -6.93 -1.38
C THR A 357 22.87 -6.88 -2.73
N TYR A 358 21.95 -7.81 -2.99
CA TYR A 358 21.16 -7.81 -4.22
C TYR A 358 20.10 -6.69 -4.21
N PRO A 359 19.58 -6.27 -5.38
CA PRO A 359 18.46 -5.34 -5.50
C PRO A 359 17.26 -5.72 -4.63
N ILE A 360 16.74 -4.76 -3.85
CA ILE A 360 15.57 -4.96 -2.99
C ILE A 360 14.56 -3.85 -3.26
N VAL A 361 13.28 -4.19 -3.34
CA VAL A 361 12.19 -3.24 -3.55
C VAL A 361 11.17 -3.35 -2.41
N GLN A 362 10.71 -2.21 -1.90
CA GLN A 362 9.60 -2.17 -0.96
C GLN A 362 8.26 -2.38 -1.69
N ASP A 363 7.48 -3.34 -1.23
CA ASP A 363 6.10 -3.61 -1.69
C ASP A 363 5.09 -3.29 -0.58
N ASN A 364 5.20 -2.08 0.00
CA ASN A 364 4.39 -1.63 1.14
C ASN A 364 2.87 -1.64 0.88
N ASN A 365 2.46 -1.65 -0.39
CA ASN A 365 1.05 -1.68 -0.80
C ASN A 365 0.61 -3.06 -1.32
N PHE A 366 1.49 -4.07 -1.27
CA PHE A 366 1.26 -5.42 -1.80
C PHE A 366 0.87 -5.45 -3.28
N SER A 367 1.33 -4.47 -4.06
CA SER A 367 1.01 -4.37 -5.49
C SER A 367 1.74 -5.43 -6.29
N THR A 368 3.02 -5.64 -6.02
CA THR A 368 3.80 -6.71 -6.66
C THR A 368 3.33 -8.08 -6.14
N TRP A 369 3.10 -8.21 -4.84
CA TRP A 369 2.54 -9.41 -4.21
C TRP A 369 1.25 -9.87 -4.90
N ARG A 370 0.27 -8.98 -5.07
CA ARG A 370 -0.99 -9.30 -5.75
C ARG A 370 -0.81 -9.55 -7.25
N ALA A 371 0.12 -8.85 -7.91
CA ALA A 371 0.39 -9.06 -9.34
C ALA A 371 0.92 -10.48 -9.62
N TYR A 372 1.73 -11.02 -8.69
CA TYR A 372 2.28 -12.38 -8.75
C TYR A 372 1.34 -13.45 -8.17
N ASP A 373 0.14 -13.06 -7.70
CA ASP A 373 -0.79 -13.94 -6.99
C ASP A 373 -0.10 -14.69 -5.83
N ASN A 374 0.81 -14.01 -5.13
CA ASN A 374 1.56 -14.62 -4.03
C ASN A 374 0.69 -14.71 -2.77
N HIS A 375 0.97 -15.72 -1.94
CA HIS A 375 0.20 -16.00 -0.72
C HIS A 375 1.09 -16.37 0.48
N TYR A 376 2.42 -16.43 0.29
CA TYR A 376 3.35 -16.97 1.30
C TYR A 376 4.65 -16.18 1.42
N TRP A 377 5.24 -16.27 2.61
CA TRP A 377 6.61 -15.86 2.90
C TRP A 377 7.42 -17.08 3.37
N PRO A 378 8.63 -17.32 2.83
CA PRO A 378 9.16 -16.76 1.59
C PRO A 378 8.46 -17.36 0.36
N ALA A 379 8.58 -16.71 -0.80
CA ALA A 379 8.18 -17.27 -2.08
C ALA A 379 9.14 -16.85 -3.19
N LYS A 380 9.45 -17.77 -4.10
CA LYS A 380 10.43 -17.58 -5.17
C LYS A 380 9.79 -17.78 -6.53
N TYR A 381 10.09 -16.91 -7.48
CA TYR A 381 9.70 -17.03 -8.88
C TYR A 381 10.92 -16.82 -9.76
N LEU A 382 11.27 -17.83 -10.56
CA LEU A 382 12.40 -17.78 -11.47
C LEU A 382 11.91 -17.52 -12.89
N ILE A 383 12.51 -16.51 -13.52
CA ILE A 383 12.12 -15.94 -14.81
C ILE A 383 13.28 -16.13 -15.78
N ASP A 384 12.99 -16.63 -16.99
CA ASP A 384 14.00 -16.80 -18.03
C ASP A 384 14.37 -15.49 -18.74
N LYS A 385 15.38 -15.59 -19.61
CA LYS A 385 15.88 -14.48 -20.44
C LYS A 385 14.83 -13.82 -21.34
N ASP A 386 13.74 -14.51 -21.64
CA ASP A 386 12.67 -14.01 -22.50
C ASP A 386 11.55 -13.34 -21.67
N GLY A 387 11.60 -13.43 -20.34
CA GLY A 387 10.66 -12.82 -19.39
C GLY A 387 9.55 -13.76 -18.91
N PHE A 388 9.65 -15.07 -19.16
CA PHE A 388 8.63 -16.04 -18.75
C PHE A 388 8.98 -16.70 -17.42
N VAL A 389 7.97 -16.90 -16.56
CA VAL A 389 8.14 -17.67 -15.33
C VAL A 389 8.39 -19.14 -15.67
N ARG A 390 9.46 -19.73 -15.15
CA ARG A 390 9.87 -21.12 -15.41
C ARG A 390 9.85 -21.99 -14.16
N TYR A 391 9.95 -21.38 -12.99
CA TYR A 391 9.91 -22.09 -11.72
C TYR A 391 9.28 -21.20 -10.65
N SER A 392 8.55 -21.81 -9.72
CA SER A 392 8.06 -21.13 -8.52
C SER A 392 8.19 -22.07 -7.33
N HIS A 393 8.49 -21.52 -6.16
CA HIS A 393 8.56 -22.26 -4.90
C HIS A 393 7.96 -21.45 -3.77
N PHE A 394 7.04 -22.04 -3.02
CA PHE A 394 6.40 -21.41 -1.86
C PHE A 394 6.93 -22.05 -0.58
N GLY A 395 7.27 -21.19 0.39
CA GLY A 395 7.82 -21.61 1.66
C GLY A 395 9.34 -21.78 1.66
N GLU A 396 9.83 -22.25 2.79
CA GLU A 396 11.24 -22.56 3.04
C GLU A 396 11.60 -23.94 2.48
N GLY A 397 12.78 -24.05 1.83
CA GLY A 397 13.35 -25.32 1.38
C GLY A 397 13.65 -25.35 -0.12
N LYS A 398 13.80 -26.57 -0.65
CA LYS A 398 14.06 -26.87 -2.07
C LYS A 398 15.20 -26.05 -2.68
N TYR A 399 16.25 -25.79 -1.90
CA TYR A 399 17.38 -24.95 -2.31
C TYR A 399 18.15 -25.56 -3.47
N GLU A 400 18.47 -26.85 -3.40
CA GLU A 400 19.18 -27.56 -4.48
C GLU A 400 18.39 -27.56 -5.78
N GLU A 401 17.09 -27.88 -5.71
CA GLU A 401 16.19 -27.85 -6.86
C GLU A 401 16.10 -26.44 -7.48
N THR A 402 16.03 -25.40 -6.64
CA THR A 402 16.02 -24.00 -7.07
C THR A 402 17.34 -23.63 -7.75
N GLU A 403 18.49 -24.03 -7.20
CA GLU A 403 19.81 -23.75 -7.78
C GLU A 403 20.02 -24.47 -9.11
N GLN A 404 19.59 -25.74 -9.21
CA GLN A 404 19.61 -26.48 -10.48
C GLN A 404 18.80 -25.74 -11.57
N LYS A 405 17.63 -25.21 -11.22
CA LYS A 405 16.82 -24.41 -12.15
C LYS A 405 17.48 -23.08 -12.52
N ILE A 406 18.16 -22.41 -11.59
CA ILE A 406 18.98 -21.22 -11.89
C ILE A 406 20.04 -21.58 -12.94
N GLN A 407 20.80 -22.66 -12.72
CA GLN A 407 21.86 -23.10 -13.63
C GLN A 407 21.31 -23.50 -15.01
N GLU A 408 20.18 -24.21 -15.07
CA GLU A 408 19.51 -24.58 -16.33
C GLU A 408 19.18 -23.34 -17.16
N LEU A 409 18.51 -22.34 -16.55
CA LEU A 409 18.12 -21.13 -17.27
C LEU A 409 19.31 -20.25 -17.65
N LEU A 410 20.36 -20.23 -16.84
CA LEU A 410 21.59 -19.51 -17.18
C LEU A 410 22.31 -20.17 -18.37
N LYS A 411 22.31 -21.52 -18.47
CA LYS A 411 22.82 -22.23 -19.66
C LYS A 411 22.01 -21.90 -20.92
N GLU A 412 20.69 -21.71 -20.81
CA GLU A 412 19.84 -21.25 -21.92
C GLU A 412 20.22 -19.84 -22.43
N THR A 413 21.01 -19.06 -21.67
CA THR A 413 21.56 -17.76 -22.14
C THR A 413 22.82 -17.90 -23.00
N GLY A 414 23.32 -19.13 -23.21
CA GLY A 414 24.53 -19.40 -23.99
C GLY A 414 25.83 -19.27 -23.19
N ARG A 415 25.77 -19.28 -21.85
CA ARG A 415 26.94 -19.23 -20.98
C ARG A 415 27.33 -20.62 -20.49
N GLU A 416 28.62 -20.90 -20.48
CA GLU A 416 29.15 -22.10 -19.84
C GLU A 416 29.13 -21.92 -18.32
N ILE A 417 28.51 -22.87 -17.63
CA ILE A 417 28.47 -22.92 -16.17
C ILE A 417 29.14 -24.22 -15.76
N ASP A 418 30.27 -24.10 -15.05
CA ASP A 418 30.89 -25.22 -14.37
C ASP A 418 29.91 -25.74 -13.29
N SER A 419 29.20 -26.82 -13.60
CA SER A 419 28.32 -27.53 -12.65
C SER A 419 29.14 -28.65 -11.98
N LEU A 420 28.98 -29.06 -10.72
CA LEU A 420 27.78 -29.30 -9.89
C LEU A 420 28.20 -29.28 -8.41
N ILE A 421 27.34 -28.79 -7.50
CA ILE A 421 27.42 -29.18 -6.09
C ILE A 421 26.68 -30.51 -5.97
N LYS A 422 27.34 -31.48 -5.32
CA LYS A 422 26.80 -32.80 -5.01
C LYS A 422 25.61 -32.69 -4.07
N GLU A 423 24.61 -33.54 -4.29
CA GLU A 423 23.56 -33.86 -3.31
C GLU A 423 24.21 -34.13 -1.93
N GLU A 424 23.90 -33.28 -0.96
CA GLU A 424 23.85 -33.72 0.43
C GLU A 424 22.37 -33.91 0.74
N GLU A 425 21.94 -35.18 0.81
CA GLU A 425 20.62 -35.52 1.36
C GLU A 425 20.51 -34.89 2.75
N LEU A 426 19.85 -33.73 2.82
CA LEU A 426 19.44 -33.17 4.10
C LEU A 426 18.32 -34.09 4.59
N ASP A 427 18.62 -34.92 5.59
CA ASP A 427 17.63 -35.73 6.32
C ASP A 427 16.60 -34.78 6.95
N THR A 428 15.58 -34.41 6.17
CA THR A 428 14.44 -33.64 6.65
C THR A 428 13.52 -34.58 7.41
N GLN A 429 13.92 -34.96 8.62
CA GLN A 429 12.96 -35.43 9.61
C GLN A 429 11.98 -34.28 9.88
N PHE A 430 10.77 -34.42 9.35
CA PHE A 430 9.68 -33.48 9.60
C PHE A 430 9.22 -33.65 11.04
N PHE A 431 9.82 -32.88 11.94
CA PHE A 431 9.33 -32.76 13.31
C PHE A 431 8.09 -31.87 13.33
N ARG A 432 7.10 -32.26 14.13
CA ARG A 432 5.94 -31.40 14.40
C ARG A 432 6.45 -30.08 15.00
N ARG A 433 5.96 -28.98 14.45
CA ARG A 433 6.27 -27.62 14.88
C ARG A 433 4.98 -26.86 15.11
N THR A 434 4.93 -26.08 16.18
CA THR A 434 3.81 -25.16 16.42
C THR A 434 3.65 -24.22 15.22
N PRO A 435 2.42 -24.02 14.72
CA PRO A 435 2.16 -23.03 13.67
C PRO A 435 2.48 -21.61 14.16
N GLU A 436 2.77 -20.72 13.21
CA GLU A 436 2.92 -19.30 13.53
C GLU A 436 1.70 -18.78 14.31
N THR A 437 1.98 -18.10 15.42
CA THR A 437 0.96 -17.76 16.42
C THR A 437 0.94 -16.26 16.65
N TYR A 438 -0.09 -15.59 16.10
CA TYR A 438 -0.29 -14.15 16.21
C TYR A 438 -0.96 -13.75 17.53
N LEU A 439 -0.52 -12.62 18.07
CA LEU A 439 -1.02 -12.04 19.33
C LEU A 439 -2.02 -10.89 19.11
N GLY A 440 -2.04 -10.30 17.91
CA GLY A 440 -3.02 -9.28 17.52
C GLY A 440 -4.41 -9.84 17.29
N SER A 441 -5.44 -9.03 17.51
CA SER A 441 -6.85 -9.45 17.44
C SER A 441 -7.31 -9.88 16.05
N ASN A 442 -6.67 -9.40 14.97
CA ASN A 442 -7.10 -9.74 13.60
C ASN A 442 -6.76 -11.18 13.21
N ARG A 443 -5.71 -11.76 13.78
CA ARG A 443 -5.17 -13.08 13.39
C ARG A 443 -5.03 -14.03 14.59
N THR A 444 -5.53 -13.65 15.77
CA THR A 444 -5.45 -14.49 16.96
C THR A 444 -6.47 -15.64 16.90
N GLU A 445 -5.96 -16.87 16.93
CA GLU A 445 -6.81 -18.08 16.96
C GLU A 445 -6.57 -18.94 18.21
N ARG A 446 -5.39 -18.82 18.83
CA ARG A 446 -4.86 -19.81 19.80
C ARG A 446 -4.73 -19.26 21.23
N ARG A 447 -5.35 -18.10 21.51
CA ARG A 447 -5.39 -17.52 22.86
C ARG A 447 -6.39 -18.23 23.74
N ILE A 448 -5.98 -18.59 24.96
CA ILE A 448 -6.89 -19.07 26.01
C ILE A 448 -7.05 -18.04 27.13
N ASN A 449 -8.09 -18.20 27.94
CA ASN A 449 -8.44 -17.29 29.04
C ASN A 449 -8.16 -17.86 30.44
N TYR A 450 -7.77 -19.14 30.54
CA TYR A 450 -7.55 -19.84 31.81
C TYR A 450 -6.18 -20.49 31.84
N ILE A 451 -5.51 -20.46 33.00
CA ILE A 451 -4.11 -20.88 33.14
C ILE A 451 -3.95 -22.38 33.48
N ASP A 452 -4.97 -23.02 34.05
CA ASP A 452 -4.87 -24.35 34.69
C ASP A 452 -4.30 -25.44 33.76
N ASN A 453 -4.53 -25.33 32.45
CA ASN A 453 -3.87 -26.15 31.45
C ASN A 453 -3.83 -25.41 30.11
N ILE A 454 -2.64 -25.05 29.64
CA ILE A 454 -2.45 -24.44 28.32
C ILE A 454 -2.30 -25.56 27.29
N PRO A 455 -3.27 -25.76 26.37
CA PRO A 455 -3.15 -26.80 25.36
C PRO A 455 -1.91 -26.58 24.48
N LEU A 456 -1.44 -27.66 23.84
CA LEU A 456 -0.32 -27.55 22.90
C LEU A 456 -0.70 -26.60 21.74
N ASP A 457 0.26 -25.79 21.31
CA ASP A 457 0.12 -24.74 20.30
C ASP A 457 -0.71 -23.52 20.77
N ASN A 458 -1.11 -23.46 22.05
CA ASN A 458 -1.87 -22.33 22.60
C ASN A 458 -1.03 -21.44 23.52
N TYR A 459 -1.51 -20.20 23.68
CA TYR A 459 -0.87 -19.21 24.55
C TYR A 459 -1.86 -18.55 25.51
N TYR A 460 -1.35 -18.09 26.64
CA TYR A 460 -2.06 -17.39 27.69
C TYR A 460 -1.38 -16.05 28.02
N LEU A 461 -2.19 -15.01 28.17
CA LEU A 461 -1.76 -13.68 28.58
C LEU A 461 -2.16 -13.46 30.04
N ASN A 462 -1.19 -13.41 30.94
CA ASN A 462 -1.37 -13.15 32.36
C ASN A 462 -1.11 -11.67 32.68
N GLY A 463 -1.94 -11.08 33.53
CA GLY A 463 -1.87 -9.67 33.90
C GLY A 463 -2.65 -8.76 32.94
N LYS A 464 -2.37 -7.46 32.98
CA LYS A 464 -3.02 -6.47 32.11
C LYS A 464 -2.31 -6.41 30.75
N TRP A 465 -3.10 -6.45 29.69
CA TRP A 465 -2.66 -6.41 28.30
C TRP A 465 -3.57 -5.51 27.49
N ASN A 466 -2.98 -4.72 26.60
CA ASN A 466 -3.71 -3.98 25.58
C ASN A 466 -3.52 -4.68 24.23
N ILE A 467 -4.60 -5.19 23.65
CA ILE A 467 -4.55 -5.97 22.41
C ILE A 467 -5.09 -5.11 21.28
N THR A 468 -4.25 -4.87 20.29
CA THR A 468 -4.60 -4.17 19.05
C THR A 468 -4.82 -5.20 17.94
N GLU A 469 -5.15 -4.71 16.74
CA GLU A 469 -5.30 -5.55 15.56
C GLU A 469 -4.04 -6.37 15.21
N GLU A 470 -2.85 -5.77 15.37
CA GLU A 470 -1.57 -6.38 14.97
C GLU A 470 -0.79 -7.02 16.12
N TYR A 471 -0.91 -6.51 17.35
CA TYR A 471 -0.03 -6.92 18.46
C TYR A 471 -0.73 -6.89 19.83
N ALA A 472 -0.11 -7.55 20.81
CA ALA A 472 -0.45 -7.40 22.22
C ALA A 472 0.65 -6.60 22.94
N SER A 473 0.26 -5.54 23.65
CA SER A 473 1.15 -4.70 24.46
C SER A 473 1.02 -5.04 25.94
N SER A 474 2.17 -5.24 26.58
CA SER A 474 2.29 -5.66 27.97
C SER A 474 2.18 -4.50 28.96
N SER A 475 1.52 -4.72 30.10
CA SER A 475 1.75 -3.91 31.30
C SER A 475 2.96 -4.42 32.07
N LYS A 476 3.54 -3.60 32.95
CA LYS A 476 4.68 -4.02 33.80
C LYS A 476 4.33 -5.27 34.62
N ASN A 477 5.26 -6.22 34.68
CA ASN A 477 5.12 -7.52 35.36
C ASN A 477 4.02 -8.43 34.79
N SER A 478 3.52 -8.16 33.58
CA SER A 478 2.68 -9.12 32.87
C SER A 478 3.52 -10.30 32.37
N SER A 479 2.87 -11.43 32.08
CA SER A 479 3.57 -12.56 31.47
C SER A 479 2.80 -13.18 30.32
N LEU A 480 3.54 -13.61 29.30
CA LEU A 480 3.04 -14.36 28.15
C LEU A 480 3.53 -15.80 28.28
N ILE A 481 2.61 -16.76 28.22
CA ILE A 481 2.93 -18.18 28.38
C ILE A 481 2.49 -18.89 27.10
N LEU A 482 3.36 -19.70 26.52
CA LEU A 482 3.13 -20.48 25.31
C LEU A 482 3.46 -21.94 25.60
N ASN A 483 2.57 -22.85 25.23
CA ASN A 483 2.89 -24.28 25.16
C ASN A 483 3.18 -24.65 23.70
N PHE A 484 4.40 -25.08 23.39
CA PHE A 484 4.86 -25.26 22.02
C PHE A 484 5.48 -26.64 21.77
N SER A 485 5.53 -27.01 20.49
CA SER A 485 6.32 -28.10 19.94
C SER A 485 7.29 -27.54 18.90
N GLY A 486 8.51 -28.09 18.87
CA GLY A 486 9.57 -27.62 17.99
C GLY A 486 10.93 -27.58 18.68
N LYS A 487 11.94 -27.13 17.93
CA LYS A 487 13.32 -26.98 18.43
C LYS A 487 13.66 -25.54 18.80
N GLU A 488 13.06 -24.59 18.11
CA GLU A 488 13.38 -23.17 18.21
C GLU A 488 12.09 -22.38 18.48
N VAL A 489 12.19 -21.30 19.27
CA VAL A 489 11.10 -20.36 19.46
C VAL A 489 11.63 -18.95 19.31
N ASN A 490 11.00 -18.20 18.41
CA ASN A 490 11.26 -16.81 18.14
C ASN A 490 10.00 -15.99 18.43
N LEU A 491 10.19 -14.72 18.79
CA LEU A 491 9.09 -13.79 18.98
C LEU A 491 9.44 -12.45 18.34
N VAL A 492 8.52 -11.94 17.51
CA VAL A 492 8.61 -10.59 16.96
C VAL A 492 8.17 -9.60 18.03
N MET A 493 9.07 -8.70 18.42
CA MET A 493 8.82 -7.71 19.48
C MET A 493 9.29 -6.31 19.08
N SER A 494 8.64 -5.31 19.67
CA SER A 494 9.05 -3.90 19.61
C SER A 494 9.22 -3.37 21.04
N PRO A 495 10.35 -2.71 21.35
CA PRO A 495 10.58 -2.11 22.66
C PRO A 495 9.66 -0.89 22.88
N SER A 496 9.34 -0.58 24.13
CA SER A 496 8.53 0.61 24.47
C SER A 496 9.37 1.87 24.66
N GLU A 497 10.64 1.69 25.00
CA GLU A 497 11.64 2.72 25.18
C GLU A 497 12.87 2.37 24.30
N LYS A 498 13.95 3.15 24.37
CA LYS A 498 15.20 2.81 23.66
C LYS A 498 15.72 1.41 23.99
N ILE A 499 15.52 0.98 25.24
CA ILE A 499 15.91 -0.34 25.70
C ILE A 499 14.79 -0.88 26.61
N SER A 500 14.30 -2.08 26.33
CA SER A 500 13.37 -2.80 27.20
C SER A 500 13.90 -4.19 27.52
N LYS A 501 13.40 -4.83 28.58
CA LYS A 501 13.88 -6.14 29.02
C LYS A 501 12.74 -7.11 29.28
N VAL A 502 12.96 -8.37 28.92
CA VAL A 502 12.08 -9.49 29.28
C VAL A 502 12.90 -10.63 29.88
N LYS A 503 12.32 -11.39 30.80
CA LYS A 503 12.91 -12.63 31.34
C LYS A 503 12.27 -13.85 30.69
N ILE A 504 13.09 -14.85 30.41
CA ILE A 504 12.70 -16.06 29.71
C ILE A 504 12.79 -17.26 30.64
N TYR A 505 11.67 -17.97 30.79
CA TYR A 505 11.58 -19.19 31.56
C TYR A 505 11.13 -20.34 30.65
N LEU A 506 11.77 -21.49 30.79
CA LEU A 506 11.43 -22.73 30.12
C LEU A 506 11.04 -23.78 31.17
N ASN A 507 9.84 -24.35 31.04
CA ASN A 507 9.29 -25.34 31.97
C ASN A 507 9.34 -24.88 33.46
N GLY A 508 9.07 -23.59 33.69
CA GLY A 508 9.04 -22.98 35.03
C GLY A 508 10.40 -22.61 35.63
N LYS A 509 11.51 -22.90 34.95
CA LYS A 509 12.87 -22.51 35.37
C LYS A 509 13.41 -21.42 34.45
N LEU A 510 14.27 -20.55 34.98
CA LEU A 510 14.99 -19.58 34.13
C LEU A 510 15.78 -20.37 33.08
N VAL A 511 15.73 -19.94 31.82
CA VAL A 511 16.36 -20.68 30.72
C VAL A 511 17.87 -20.83 30.95
N ASP A 512 18.37 -22.04 30.73
CA ASP A 512 19.79 -22.38 30.88
C ASP A 512 20.58 -22.10 29.60
N LYS A 513 21.92 -22.15 29.69
CA LYS A 513 22.80 -21.90 28.54
C LYS A 513 22.66 -22.92 27.39
N ASN A 514 22.10 -24.10 27.66
CA ASN A 514 21.97 -25.17 26.67
C ASN A 514 20.67 -25.08 25.86
N SER A 515 19.70 -24.31 26.35
CA SER A 515 18.35 -24.16 25.77
C SER A 515 18.05 -22.71 25.38
N THR A 516 19.08 -21.86 25.37
CA THR A 516 18.96 -20.41 25.17
C THR A 516 19.06 -20.05 23.69
N GLY A 517 18.18 -19.19 23.22
CA GLY A 517 18.31 -18.59 21.89
C GLY A 517 19.43 -17.55 21.83
N ARG A 518 19.84 -17.18 20.61
CA ARG A 518 20.96 -16.24 20.36
C ARG A 518 20.77 -14.85 20.96
N ASP A 519 19.52 -14.43 21.19
CA ASP A 519 19.18 -13.11 21.74
C ASP A 519 19.02 -13.11 23.27
N VAL A 520 19.22 -14.25 23.93
CA VAL A 520 19.06 -14.40 25.38
C VAL A 520 20.43 -14.46 26.06
N VAL A 521 20.64 -13.56 27.03
CA VAL A 521 21.84 -13.49 27.88
C VAL A 521 21.42 -13.57 29.34
N ASP A 522 21.94 -14.56 30.06
CA ASP A 522 21.62 -14.82 31.49
C ASP A 522 20.11 -14.88 31.78
N GLY A 523 19.35 -15.52 30.87
CA GLY A 523 17.90 -15.68 30.97
C GLY A 523 17.08 -14.42 30.68
N MET A 524 17.71 -13.37 30.14
CA MET A 524 17.07 -12.12 29.77
C MET A 524 17.27 -11.81 28.29
N VAL A 525 16.30 -11.13 27.68
CA VAL A 525 16.45 -10.52 26.36
C VAL A 525 16.42 -9.01 26.51
N ILE A 526 17.38 -8.35 25.86
CA ILE A 526 17.41 -6.90 25.72
C ILE A 526 16.75 -6.56 24.38
N LEU A 527 15.65 -5.82 24.44
CA LEU A 527 14.93 -5.34 23.28
C LEU A 527 15.45 -3.95 22.92
N ASP A 528 16.00 -3.82 21.72
CA ASP A 528 16.69 -2.62 21.21
C ASP A 528 16.12 -2.11 19.88
N ALA A 529 15.39 -2.95 19.14
CA ALA A 529 14.75 -2.62 17.87
C ALA A 529 13.48 -3.44 17.60
N GLU A 530 12.68 -3.04 16.62
CA GLU A 530 11.58 -3.86 16.11
C GLU A 530 12.09 -4.96 15.18
N ARG A 531 12.28 -6.17 15.74
CA ARG A 531 12.83 -7.32 15.02
C ARG A 531 12.34 -8.65 15.59
N LEU A 532 12.74 -9.72 14.91
CA LEU A 532 12.62 -11.08 15.43
C LEU A 532 13.71 -11.35 16.49
N TYR A 533 13.29 -11.80 17.67
CA TYR A 533 14.19 -12.23 18.75
C TYR A 533 14.12 -13.74 18.92
N ASN A 534 15.27 -14.40 18.90
CA ASN A 534 15.41 -15.82 19.11
C ASN A 534 15.51 -16.12 20.61
N LEU A 535 14.46 -16.72 21.16
CA LEU A 535 14.28 -16.91 22.60
C LEU A 535 14.77 -18.29 23.07
N ILE A 536 14.43 -19.34 22.33
CA ILE A 536 14.74 -20.72 22.70
C ILE A 536 15.40 -21.41 21.51
N LEU A 537 16.46 -22.16 21.79
CA LEU A 537 17.07 -23.11 20.87
C LEU A 537 17.43 -24.37 21.64
N LEU A 538 16.66 -25.44 21.42
CA LEU A 538 16.85 -26.72 22.10
C LEU A 538 17.89 -27.58 21.36
N PRO A 539 18.63 -28.45 22.08
CA PRO A 539 19.56 -29.39 21.44
C PRO A 539 18.83 -30.40 20.53
N ALA A 540 17.60 -30.78 20.89
CA ALA A 540 16.73 -31.65 20.11
C ALA A 540 15.28 -31.10 20.10
N PRO A 541 14.48 -31.39 19.06
CA PRO A 541 13.06 -30.99 19.00
C PRO A 541 12.27 -31.59 20.16
N THR A 542 11.34 -30.82 20.73
CA THR A 542 10.39 -31.31 21.75
C THR A 542 8.97 -31.39 21.20
N ASN A 543 8.20 -32.38 21.69
CA ASN A 543 6.78 -32.51 21.40
C ASN A 543 5.91 -31.58 22.26
N SER A 544 6.44 -31.06 23.37
CA SER A 544 5.75 -30.16 24.28
C SER A 544 6.76 -29.50 25.23
N ALA A 545 6.72 -28.17 25.33
CA ALA A 545 7.41 -27.41 26.37
C ALA A 545 6.67 -26.10 26.63
N THR A 546 6.77 -25.61 27.86
CA THR A 546 6.13 -24.36 28.28
C THR A 546 7.16 -23.24 28.33
N LEU A 547 7.02 -22.26 27.44
CA LEU A 547 7.74 -21.00 27.46
C LEU A 547 6.94 -19.97 28.26
N LYS A 548 7.57 -19.29 29.22
CA LYS A 548 7.01 -18.11 29.88
C LYS A 548 7.96 -16.92 29.69
N ILE A 549 7.39 -15.80 29.25
CA ILE A 549 8.07 -14.52 29.07
C ILE A 549 7.49 -13.55 30.10
N GLU A 550 8.34 -12.98 30.94
CA GLU A 550 7.97 -11.98 31.95
C GLU A 550 8.44 -10.59 31.50
N TYR A 551 7.52 -9.64 31.38
CA TYR A 551 7.78 -8.31 30.85
C TYR A 551 8.15 -7.35 31.98
N LEU A 552 9.39 -6.85 31.98
CA LEU A 552 9.91 -5.98 33.05
C LEU A 552 9.57 -4.51 32.83
N ASN A 553 9.36 -4.12 31.57
CA ASN A 553 8.93 -2.79 31.17
C ASN A 553 7.47 -2.83 30.73
N GLU A 554 6.77 -1.70 30.87
CA GLU A 554 5.44 -1.50 30.30
C GLU A 554 5.54 -1.09 28.83
N GLY A 555 4.55 -1.45 28.03
CA GLY A 555 4.38 -0.99 26.66
C GLY A 555 5.08 -1.85 25.60
N ILE A 556 5.85 -2.87 25.97
CA ILE A 556 6.51 -3.76 24.99
C ILE A 556 5.42 -4.43 24.15
N LYS A 557 5.58 -4.37 22.83
CA LYS A 557 4.63 -4.93 21.87
C LYS A 557 5.14 -6.28 21.38
N SER A 558 4.27 -7.28 21.39
CA SER A 558 4.56 -8.63 20.92
C SER A 558 3.60 -9.00 19.80
N TYR A 559 4.12 -9.42 18.65
CA TYR A 559 3.36 -9.56 17.40
C TYR A 559 3.02 -11.02 17.09
N ALA A 560 4.03 -11.86 16.88
CA ALA A 560 3.85 -13.26 16.53
C ALA A 560 5.00 -14.14 17.03
N PHE A 561 4.67 -15.35 17.48
CA PHE A 561 5.62 -16.42 17.68
C PHE A 561 5.87 -17.17 16.37
N THR A 562 7.15 -17.45 16.09
CA THR A 562 7.59 -18.29 14.99
C THR A 562 8.62 -19.32 15.49
N PHE A 563 8.88 -20.37 14.70
CA PHE A 563 9.53 -21.59 15.17
C PHE A 563 10.53 -22.14 14.15
#